data_AF-A0A6A4J7L6-F1
#
_entry.id   AF-A0A6A4J7L6-F1
#
_cell.length_a   1.000
_cell.length_b   1.000
_cell.length_c   1.000
_cell.angle_alpha   90.00
_cell.angle_beta   90.00
_cell.angle_gamma   90.00
#
_symmetry.space_group_name_H-M   'P 1'
#
loop_
_entity.id
_entity.type
_entity.pdbx_description
1 polymer ?
#
loop_
_entity_poly.entity_id
_entity_poly.type
_entity_poly.pdbx_seq_one_letter_code
_entity_poly.pdbx_strand_id
1 'polypeptide(L)'
;MNKENPWTIQPWHIRCSFRKAGIHVPEYAIKMPDKPISGPDFSLENRDFLITVTVNGLEKANVRCRIHHWSTNPSNRMPYVKYPCSLKTEPIFEEDAPILDKLRLIPLPKEKSDV
;
A
#
# COMPACT_ATOMS: atom_id res chain seq x y z
N MET A 1 1.15 4.52 -8.28
CA MET A 1 2.45 5.04 -8.75
C MET A 1 2.42 5.16 -10.26
N ASN A 2 3.20 6.06 -10.87
CA ASN A 2 3.11 6.28 -12.33
C ASN A 2 3.61 5.04 -13.10
N LYS A 3 2.92 4.64 -14.18
CA LYS A 3 3.31 3.51 -15.02
C LYS A 3 4.49 3.80 -15.96
N GLU A 4 4.62 5.05 -16.39
CA GLU A 4 5.49 5.46 -17.50
C GLU A 4 6.70 6.24 -17.00
N ASN A 5 6.52 7.04 -15.95
CA ASN A 5 7.58 7.89 -15.39
C ASN A 5 8.25 7.21 -14.20
N PRO A 6 9.59 7.32 -14.08
CA PRO A 6 10.33 6.79 -12.94
C PRO A 6 9.90 7.45 -11.62
N TRP A 7 9.89 6.64 -10.56
CA TRP A 7 9.53 7.09 -9.22
C TRP A 7 10.26 6.28 -8.17
N THR A 8 10.41 6.89 -7.00
CA THR A 8 10.85 6.22 -5.77
C THR A 8 9.86 6.55 -4.67
N ILE A 9 9.41 5.54 -3.92
CA ILE A 9 8.45 5.77 -2.84
C ILE A 9 9.14 6.59 -1.74
N GLN A 10 8.45 7.64 -1.33
CA GLN A 10 8.87 8.59 -0.30
C GLN A 10 7.73 8.78 0.70
N PRO A 11 8.00 9.28 1.92
CA PRO A 11 6.99 9.45 2.97
C PRO A 11 5.75 10.22 2.52
N TRP A 12 5.89 11.24 1.67
CA TRP A 12 4.75 12.00 1.17
C TRP A 12 3.77 11.17 0.33
N HIS A 13 4.22 10.13 -0.39
CA HIS A 13 3.35 9.23 -1.13
C HIS A 13 2.44 8.43 -0.19
N ILE A 14 3.01 8.01 0.94
CA ILE A 14 2.30 7.31 2.01
C ILE A 14 1.32 8.26 2.67
N ARG A 15 1.74 9.50 3.00
CA ARG A 15 0.85 10.54 3.54
C ARG A 15 -0.35 10.80 2.62
N CYS A 16 -0.12 10.92 1.31
CA CYS A 16 -1.21 11.10 0.34
C CYS A 16 -2.16 9.89 0.32
N SER A 17 -1.66 8.69 0.53
CA SER A 17 -2.49 7.48 0.62
C SER A 17 -3.31 7.43 1.92
N PHE A 18 -2.74 7.81 3.06
CA PHE A 18 -3.48 7.98 4.32
C PHE A 18 -4.61 9.00 4.19
N ARG A 19 -4.37 10.12 3.50
CA ARG A 19 -5.41 11.13 3.24
C ARG A 19 -6.59 10.58 2.45
N LYS A 20 -6.37 9.65 1.51
CA LYS A 20 -7.46 8.97 0.79
C LYS A 20 -8.32 8.10 1.71
N ALA A 21 -7.76 7.61 2.81
CA ALA A 21 -8.47 6.90 3.86
C ALA A 21 -9.03 7.82 4.96
N GLY A 22 -8.92 9.14 4.81
CA GLY A 22 -9.38 10.12 5.81
C GLY A 22 -8.45 10.30 7.01
N ILE A 23 -7.24 9.73 6.99
CA ILE A 23 -6.27 9.81 8.10
C ILE A 23 -5.21 10.86 7.77
N HIS A 24 -4.97 11.79 8.70
CA HIS A 24 -3.90 12.78 8.57
C HIS A 24 -2.67 12.33 9.37
N VAL A 25 -1.58 12.00 8.66
CA VAL A 25 -0.31 11.56 9.28
C VAL A 25 0.82 12.48 8.81
N PRO A 26 1.61 13.08 9.71
CA PRO A 26 2.77 13.88 9.32
C PRO A 26 3.93 12.99 8.85
N GLU A 27 4.77 13.49 7.96
CA GLU A 27 5.85 12.67 7.34
C GLU A 27 6.88 12.16 8.36
N TYR A 28 7.18 12.95 9.40
CA TYR A 28 8.12 12.54 10.45
C TYR A 28 7.65 11.31 11.24
N ALA A 29 6.36 11.01 11.24
CA ALA A 29 5.78 9.86 11.91
C ALA A 29 5.84 8.58 11.06
N ILE A 30 6.22 8.69 9.77
CA ILE A 30 6.23 7.58 8.82
C ILE A 30 7.66 7.07 8.67
N LYS A 31 7.92 5.84 9.14
CA LYS A 31 9.15 5.11 8.85
C LYS A 31 8.97 4.28 7.58
N MET A 32 9.75 4.61 6.56
CA MET A 32 9.85 3.85 5.32
C MET A 32 10.67 2.56 5.54
N PRO A 33 10.50 1.53 4.69
CA PRO A 33 11.40 0.37 4.68
C PRO A 33 12.83 0.79 4.39
N ASP A 34 13.80 0.04 4.93
CA ASP A 34 15.23 0.36 4.80
C ASP A 34 15.71 0.25 3.34
N LYS A 35 15.09 -0.65 2.56
CA LYS A 35 15.35 -0.82 1.13
C LYS A 35 14.44 0.12 0.32
N PRO A 36 15.01 1.00 -0.53
CA PRO A 36 14.19 1.89 -1.36
C PRO A 36 13.41 1.08 -2.39
N ILE A 37 12.16 1.48 -2.63
CA ILE A 37 11.32 0.89 -3.67
C ILE A 37 11.18 1.90 -4.81
N SER A 38 11.66 1.51 -5.99
CA SER A 38 11.66 2.34 -7.19
C SER A 38 11.00 1.61 -8.35
N GLY A 39 10.42 2.37 -9.27
CA GLY A 39 9.79 1.87 -10.48
C GLY A 39 9.92 2.86 -11.65
N PRO A 40 9.19 2.64 -12.75
CA PRO A 40 8.14 1.64 -12.92
C PRO A 40 8.71 0.24 -13.15
N ASP A 41 8.33 -0.70 -12.29
CA ASP A 41 8.62 -2.13 -12.46
C ASP A 41 7.31 -2.90 -12.26
N PHE A 42 6.84 -3.55 -13.32
CA PHE A 42 5.59 -4.32 -13.29
C PHE A 42 5.68 -5.54 -12.39
N SER A 43 6.89 -6.02 -12.06
CA SER A 43 7.07 -7.10 -11.08
C SER A 43 6.53 -6.71 -9.70
N LEU A 44 6.54 -5.40 -9.37
CA LEU A 44 6.08 -4.85 -8.09
C LEU A 44 4.57 -4.63 -8.03
N GLU A 45 3.84 -4.80 -9.13
CA GLU A 45 2.39 -4.62 -9.15
C GLU A 45 1.70 -5.59 -8.20
N ASN A 46 0.73 -5.08 -7.43
CA ASN A 46 -0.01 -5.84 -6.42
C ASN A 46 0.85 -6.44 -5.31
N ARG A 47 2.14 -6.08 -5.19
CA ARG A 47 2.96 -6.54 -4.07
C ARG A 47 2.78 -5.66 -2.83
N ASP A 48 2.88 -6.32 -1.67
CA ASP A 48 2.73 -5.69 -0.36
C ASP A 48 4.10 -5.34 0.23
N PHE A 49 4.19 -4.21 0.94
CA PHE A 49 5.35 -3.86 1.75
C PHE A 49 4.92 -3.26 3.08
N LEU A 50 5.81 -3.29 4.05
CA LEU A 50 5.55 -2.81 5.39
C LEU A 50 6.04 -1.37 5.57
N ILE A 51 5.26 -0.58 6.28
CA ILE A 51 5.74 0.67 6.89
C ILE A 51 5.42 0.66 8.37
N THR A 52 6.12 1.49 9.13
CA THR A 52 5.80 1.72 10.55
C THR A 52 5.41 3.17 10.75
N VAL A 53 4.25 3.39 11.35
CA VAL A 53 3.77 4.71 11.75
C VAL A 53 3.91 4.85 13.26
N THR A 54 4.46 5.98 13.72
CA THR A 54 4.58 6.30 15.14
C THR A 54 3.44 7.23 15.57
N VAL A 55 2.61 6.80 16.52
CA VAL A 55 1.49 7.56 17.07
C VAL A 55 1.90 8.14 18.42
N ASN A 56 1.69 9.45 18.60
CA ASN A 56 2.05 10.20 19.82
C ASN A 56 3.52 10.03 20.27
N GLY A 57 4.43 9.70 19.36
CA GLY A 57 5.85 9.49 19.65
C GLY A 57 6.18 8.23 20.47
N LEU A 58 5.18 7.40 20.80
CA LEU A 58 5.36 6.26 21.70
C LEU A 58 4.89 4.95 21.06
N GLU A 59 3.68 4.93 20.53
CA GLU A 59 3.11 3.73 19.93
C GLU A 59 3.58 3.55 18.50
N LYS A 60 3.97 2.33 18.13
CA LYS A 60 4.37 1.98 16.76
C LYS A 60 3.33 1.04 16.16
N ALA A 61 2.71 1.48 15.08
CA ALA A 61 1.74 0.71 14.33
C ALA A 61 2.34 0.29 12.98
N ASN A 62 2.27 -1.01 12.69
CA ASN A 62 2.69 -1.56 11.41
C ASN A 62 1.53 -1.48 10.42
N VAL A 63 1.79 -0.94 9.24
CA VAL A 63 0.78 -0.74 8.19
C VAL A 63 1.22 -1.46 6.93
N ARG A 64 0.30 -2.28 6.40
CA ARG A 64 0.43 -2.94 5.11
C ARG A 64 0.15 -1.93 4.00
N CYS A 65 1.11 -1.73 3.12
CA CYS A 65 0.97 -0.92 1.92
C CYS A 65 1.03 -1.80 0.67
N ARG A 66 0.33 -1.39 -0.39
CA ARG A 66 0.35 -2.08 -1.68
C ARG A 66 0.74 -1.14 -2.80
N ILE A 67 1.55 -1.64 -3.71
CA ILE A 67 1.89 -0.92 -4.95
C ILE A 67 0.83 -1.19 -6.00
N HIS A 68 0.33 -0.10 -6.57
CA HIS A 68 -0.57 -0.11 -7.71
C HIS A 68 -0.11 0.91 -8.75
N HIS A 69 0.17 0.46 -9.96
CA HIS A 69 0.55 1.29 -11.09
C HIS A 69 -0.69 1.95 -11.70
N TRP A 70 -0.56 3.25 -11.97
CA TRP A 70 -1.60 4.09 -12.50
C TRP A 70 -1.09 4.81 -13.75
N SER A 71 -1.93 4.88 -14.78
CA SER A 71 -1.71 5.69 -15.97
C SER A 71 -2.88 6.65 -16.17
N THR A 72 -2.56 7.85 -16.66
CA THR A 72 -3.55 8.88 -17.01
C THR A 72 -4.35 8.46 -18.24
N ASN A 73 -3.70 7.78 -19.20
CA ASN A 73 -4.32 7.28 -20.42
C ASN A 73 -5.26 6.09 -20.10
N PRO A 74 -6.57 6.18 -20.37
CA PRO A 74 -7.53 5.10 -20.09
C PRO A 74 -7.14 3.76 -20.70
N SER A 75 -6.59 3.74 -21.91
CA SER A 75 -6.18 2.50 -22.61
C SER A 75 -5.02 1.78 -21.93
N ASN A 76 -4.21 2.49 -21.14
CA ASN A 76 -3.02 1.96 -20.47
C ASN A 76 -3.26 1.61 -19.00
N ARG A 77 -4.48 1.80 -18.48
CA ARG A 77 -4.83 1.51 -17.08
C ARG A 77 -4.81 0.01 -16.82
N MET A 78 -4.45 -0.34 -15.58
CA MET A 78 -4.52 -1.73 -15.13
C MET A 78 -5.98 -2.21 -15.06
N PRO A 79 -6.24 -3.51 -15.23
CA PRO A 79 -7.56 -4.09 -15.05
C PRO A 79 -8.13 -3.74 -13.67
N TYR A 80 -9.43 -3.44 -13.63
CA TYR A 80 -10.11 -3.15 -12.38
C TYR A 80 -10.21 -4.41 -11.51
N VAL A 81 -9.73 -4.30 -10.27
CA VAL A 81 -9.85 -5.35 -9.25
C VAL A 81 -10.79 -4.86 -8.15
N LYS A 82 -11.82 -5.64 -7.84
CA LYS A 82 -12.77 -5.33 -6.76
C LYS A 82 -12.07 -5.57 -5.41
N TYR A 83 -12.09 -4.57 -4.53
CA TYR A 83 -11.50 -4.63 -3.18
C TYR A 83 -10.05 -5.13 -3.13
N PRO A 84 -9.09 -4.43 -3.77
CA PRO A 84 -7.70 -4.89 -3.82
C PRO A 84 -7.14 -5.10 -2.41
N CYS A 85 -7.38 -4.18 -1.48
CA CYS A 85 -6.88 -4.24 -0.09
C CYS A 85 -7.42 -5.41 0.76
N SER A 86 -8.37 -6.20 0.25
CA SER A 86 -8.92 -7.39 0.90
C SER A 86 -8.29 -8.70 0.40
N LEU A 87 -7.47 -8.65 -0.64
CA LEU A 87 -6.79 -9.83 -1.21
C LEU A 87 -5.41 -10.01 -0.57
N LYS A 88 -5.03 -11.26 -0.25
CA LYS A 88 -3.64 -11.58 0.11
C LYS A 88 -2.76 -11.50 -1.14
N THR A 89 -1.61 -10.87 -1.02
CA THR A 89 -0.62 -10.77 -2.09
C THR A 89 0.78 -11.00 -1.56
N GLU A 90 1.73 -11.17 -2.48
CA GLU A 90 3.11 -11.45 -2.16
C GLU A 90 3.83 -10.20 -1.60
N PRO A 91 4.71 -10.38 -0.61
CA PRO A 91 5.53 -9.29 -0.11
C PRO A 91 6.64 -8.91 -1.10
N ILE A 92 7.04 -7.65 -1.10
CA ILE A 92 8.22 -7.17 -1.86
C ILE A 92 9.50 -7.64 -1.18
N PHE A 93 9.53 -7.60 0.15
CA PHE A 93 10.65 -8.04 0.97
C PHE A 93 10.26 -9.30 1.74
N GLU A 94 11.02 -10.39 1.54
CA GLU A 94 10.77 -11.67 2.23
C GLU A 94 10.84 -11.55 3.76
N GLU A 95 11.68 -10.63 4.26
CA GLU A 95 11.86 -10.32 5.68
C GLU A 95 10.55 -9.84 6.35
N ASP A 96 9.69 -9.15 5.60
CA ASP A 96 8.43 -8.59 6.10
C ASP A 96 7.25 -9.58 6.04
N ALA A 97 7.41 -10.69 5.32
CA ALA A 97 6.38 -11.73 5.15
C ALA A 97 5.71 -12.18 6.46
N PRO A 98 6.43 -12.52 7.55
CA PRO A 98 5.80 -12.99 8.78
C PRO A 98 5.01 -11.90 9.51
N ILE A 99 5.38 -10.63 9.34
CA ILE A 99 4.64 -9.50 9.93
C ILE A 99 3.38 -9.24 9.11
N LEU A 100 3.51 -9.23 7.80
CA LEU A 100 2.40 -9.01 6.88
C LEU A 100 1.30 -10.08 7.09
N ASP A 101 1.64 -11.36 7.20
CA ASP A 101 0.63 -12.41 7.38
C ASP A 101 -0.15 -12.28 8.71
N LYS A 102 0.48 -11.74 9.77
CA LYS A 102 -0.19 -11.45 11.05
C LYS A 102 -1.16 -10.27 10.98
N LEU A 103 -0.93 -9.33 10.06
CA LEU A 103 -1.80 -8.16 9.90
C LEU A 103 -3.14 -8.57 9.28
N ARG A 104 -4.23 -8.11 9.90
CA ARG A 104 -5.59 -8.35 9.41
C ARG A 104 -5.79 -7.62 8.08
N LEU A 105 -6.44 -8.32 7.15
CA LEU A 105 -6.95 -7.72 5.92
C LEU A 105 -8.25 -6.98 6.18
N ILE A 106 -8.56 -6.00 5.32
CA ILE A 106 -9.84 -5.31 5.35
C ILE A 106 -10.93 -6.33 5.02
N PRO A 107 -11.94 -6.54 5.90
CA PRO A 107 -13.00 -7.50 5.63
C PRO A 107 -13.80 -7.07 4.41
N LEU A 108 -14.20 -8.05 3.59
CA LEU A 108 -15.12 -7.79 2.49
C LEU A 108 -16.49 -7.35 3.06
N PRO A 109 -17.18 -6.41 2.40
CA PRO A 109 -18.57 -6.12 2.74
C PRO A 109 -19.38 -7.42 2.68
N LYS A 110 -20.22 -7.66 3.68
CA LYS A 110 -21.18 -8.77 3.63
C LYS A 110 -22.08 -8.52 2.44
N GLU A 111 -22.14 -9.46 1.50
CA GLU A 111 -23.18 -9.41 0.47
C GLU A 111 -24.53 -9.42 1.20
N LYS A 112 -25.36 -8.41 0.93
CA LYS A 112 -26.75 -8.47 1.38
C LYS A 112 -27.35 -9.63 0.62
N SER A 113 -27.74 -10.69 1.33
CA SER A 113 -28.61 -11.72 0.77
C SER A 113 -29.90 -11.01 0.37
N ASP A 114 -30.12 -10.87 -0.93
CA ASP A 114 -31.38 -10.34 -1.46
C ASP A 114 -32.51 -11.28 -0.98
N VAL A 115 -33.32 -10.77 -0.05
CA VAL A 115 -34.59 -11.36 0.40
C VAL A 115 -35.70 -10.50 -0.18
#